data_AF-A0A948PYV3-F1
#
_entry.id   AF-A0A948PYV3-F1
#
_cell.length_a   1.000
_cell.length_b   1.000
_cell.length_c   1.000
_cell.angle_alpha   90.00
_cell.angle_beta   90.00
_cell.angle_gamma   90.00
#
_symmetry.space_group_name_H-M   'P 1'
#
loop_
_entity.id
_entity.type
_entity.pdbx_description
1 polymer ?
#
loop_
_entity_poly.entity_id
_entity_poly.type
_entity_poly.pdbx_seq_one_letter_code
_entity_poly.pdbx_strand_id
1 'polypeptide(L)'
;MDKKYRVVFLGLLKSREEFVAKMARLGVSPDVGALIIQKAPVILKGEMTLGEARQYADAVQFAGGKVHIQNSGVFERRERAYRSLDIPPLENFTMCPECGYKQIKAGTCVKCGFIFGA
;
A
#
# COMPACT_ATOMS: atom_id res chain seq x y z
N MET A 1 20.28 16.99 -0.35
CA MET A 1 19.17 16.05 -0.64
C MET A 1 17.93 16.55 0.08
N ASP A 2 17.03 17.17 -0.65
CA ASP A 2 15.78 17.71 -0.10
C ASP A 2 14.77 16.58 0.06
N LYS A 3 14.43 16.26 1.31
CA LYS A 3 13.41 15.26 1.64
C LYS A 3 12.06 15.80 1.19
N LYS A 4 11.38 15.07 0.32
CA LYS A 4 10.01 15.36 -0.10
C LYS A 4 9.04 14.57 0.76
N TYR A 5 7.84 15.08 0.98
CA TYR A 5 6.83 14.48 1.84
C TYR A 5 5.50 14.34 1.08
N ARG A 6 4.65 13.43 1.54
CA ARG A 6 3.27 13.23 1.05
C ARG A 6 2.31 13.06 2.20
N VAL A 7 1.07 13.50 2.01
CA VAL A 7 -0.02 13.35 2.98
C VAL A 7 -0.98 12.28 2.50
N VAL A 8 -1.15 11.24 3.31
CA VAL A 8 -2.06 10.13 3.07
C VAL A 8 -3.27 10.27 3.99
N PHE A 9 -4.46 10.25 3.41
CA PHE A 9 -5.72 10.16 4.14
C PHE A 9 -6.01 8.69 4.46
N LEU A 10 -6.19 8.38 5.74
CA LEU A 10 -6.45 7.02 6.22
C LEU A 10 -7.93 6.77 6.53
N GLY A 11 -8.72 7.83 6.73
CA GLY A 11 -10.13 7.72 7.07
C GLY A 11 -10.61 8.93 7.86
N LEU A 12 -11.80 8.83 8.45
CA LEU A 12 -12.39 9.89 9.26
C LEU A 12 -12.16 9.64 10.75
N LEU A 13 -11.96 10.73 11.50
CA LEU A 13 -12.02 10.75 12.97
C LEU A 13 -13.37 11.27 13.47
N LYS A 14 -14.09 12.04 12.63
CA LYS A 14 -15.39 12.68 12.94
C LYS A 14 -16.46 12.28 11.92
N SER A 15 -17.65 12.86 12.05
CA SER A 15 -18.78 12.64 11.15
C SER A 15 -18.46 13.03 9.70
N ARG A 16 -19.05 12.28 8.76
CA ARG A 16 -18.90 12.50 7.33
C ARG A 16 -19.36 13.89 6.90
N GLU A 17 -20.47 14.40 7.44
CA GLU A 17 -20.98 15.72 7.05
C GLU A 17 -20.02 16.85 7.45
N GLU A 18 -19.45 16.77 8.66
CA GLU A 18 -18.49 17.78 9.15
C GLU A 18 -17.23 17.83 8.28
N PHE A 19 -16.70 16.66 7.90
CA PHE A 19 -15.52 16.59 7.06
C PHE A 19 -15.77 17.20 5.69
N VAL A 20 -16.88 16.85 5.05
CA VAL A 20 -17.24 17.38 3.73
C VAL A 20 -17.45 18.90 3.81
N ALA A 21 -18.15 19.40 4.83
CA ALA A 21 -18.38 20.83 5.01
C ALA A 21 -17.08 21.62 5.24
N LYS A 22 -16.15 21.09 6.03
CA LYS A 22 -14.85 21.74 6.29
C LYS A 22 -13.90 21.63 5.11
N MET A 23 -13.91 20.51 4.38
CA MET A 23 -13.13 20.35 3.15
C MET A 23 -13.64 21.27 2.03
N ALA A 24 -14.95 21.54 1.97
CA ALA A 24 -15.52 22.54 1.07
C ALA A 24 -14.96 23.95 1.32
N ARG A 25 -14.73 24.32 2.58
CA ARG A 25 -14.07 25.60 2.93
C ARG A 25 -12.60 25.65 2.51
N LEU A 26 -11.96 24.49 2.34
CA LEU A 26 -10.60 24.35 1.82
C LEU A 26 -10.56 24.26 0.28
N GLY A 27 -11.71 24.43 -0.39
CA GLY A 27 -11.82 24.43 -1.85
C GLY A 27 -12.02 23.05 -2.50
N VAL A 28 -12.29 22.00 -1.70
CA VAL A 28 -12.57 20.66 -2.21
C VAL A 28 -14.07 20.47 -2.40
N SER A 29 -14.51 20.08 -3.59
CA SER A 29 -15.94 19.90 -3.84
C SER A 29 -16.53 18.81 -2.93
N PRO A 30 -17.82 18.90 -2.57
CA PRO A 30 -18.46 17.92 -1.70
C PRO A 30 -18.38 16.48 -2.24
N ASP A 31 -18.51 16.33 -3.56
CA ASP A 31 -18.38 15.04 -4.27
C ASP A 31 -16.97 14.45 -4.13
N VAL A 32 -15.93 15.29 -4.27
CA VAL A 32 -14.55 14.84 -4.10
C VAL A 32 -14.27 14.50 -2.63
N GLY A 33 -14.81 15.27 -1.69
CA GLY A 33 -14.75 14.96 -0.25
C GLY A 33 -15.37 13.60 0.08
N ALA A 34 -16.55 13.31 -0.49
CA ALA A 34 -17.22 12.02 -0.36
C ALA A 34 -16.41 10.87 -1.00
N LEU A 35 -15.79 11.13 -2.16
CA LEU A 35 -14.96 10.16 -2.87
C LEU A 35 -13.69 9.81 -2.08
N ILE A 36 -13.05 10.81 -1.45
CA ILE A 36 -11.89 10.62 -0.58
C ILE A 36 -12.21 9.70 0.60
N ILE A 37 -13.40 9.86 1.19
CA ILE A 37 -13.86 9.00 2.29
C ILE A 37 -14.07 7.56 1.80
N GLN A 38 -14.75 7.36 0.67
CA GLN A 38 -14.98 6.03 0.11
C GLN A 38 -13.69 5.31 -0.30
N LYS A 39 -12.73 6.05 -0.87
CA LYS A 39 -11.48 5.49 -1.38
C LYS A 39 -10.36 5.46 -0.34
N ALA A 40 -10.67 5.74 0.93
CA ALA A 40 -9.69 5.65 1.99
C ALA A 40 -9.12 4.21 2.09
N PRO A 41 -7.79 4.03 2.17
CA PRO A 41 -6.75 5.07 2.25
C PRO A 41 -6.32 5.63 0.88
N VAL A 42 -6.19 6.96 0.77
CA VAL A 42 -5.83 7.67 -0.49
C VAL A 42 -4.74 8.73 -0.27
N ILE A 43 -3.86 8.94 -1.26
CA ILE A 43 -2.88 10.01 -1.25
C ILE A 43 -3.58 11.31 -1.64
N LEU A 44 -3.53 12.33 -0.78
CA LEU A 44 -4.15 13.64 -1.06
C LEU A 44 -3.22 14.54 -1.87
N LYS A 45 -1.96 14.63 -1.44
CA LYS A 45 -0.96 15.48 -2.08
C LYS A 45 0.45 14.99 -1.75
N GLY A 46 1.36 15.08 -2.70
CA GLY A 46 2.77 14.67 -2.57
C GLY A 46 3.74 15.79 -2.95
N GLU A 47 5.04 15.46 -2.96
CA GLU A 47 6.13 16.33 -3.44
C GLU A 47 6.27 17.66 -2.69
N MET A 48 5.99 17.66 -1.38
CA MET A 48 5.98 18.86 -0.54
C MET A 48 7.15 18.87 0.44
N THR A 49 7.54 20.06 0.90
CA THR A 49 8.45 20.18 2.04
C THR A 49 7.79 19.70 3.33
N LEU A 50 8.57 19.42 4.38
CA LEU A 50 8.02 19.01 5.67
C LEU A 50 7.07 20.07 6.26
N GLY A 51 7.39 21.36 6.07
CA GLY A 51 6.57 22.48 6.56
C GLY A 51 5.20 22.52 5.89
N GLU A 52 5.17 22.44 4.56
CA GLU A 52 3.93 22.40 3.80
C GLU A 52 3.11 21.14 4.10
N ALA A 53 3.78 19.99 4.26
CA ALA A 53 3.10 18.75 4.62
C ALA A 53 2.42 18.80 5.97
N ARG A 54 3.05 19.46 6.95
CA ARG A 54 2.45 19.71 8.27
C ARG A 54 1.23 20.61 8.17
N GLN A 55 1.37 21.77 7.52
CA GLN A 55 0.25 22.69 7.34
C GLN A 55 -0.95 22.03 6.64
N TYR A 56 -0.68 21.24 5.61
CA TYR A 56 -1.72 20.51 4.90
C TYR A 56 -2.36 19.42 5.78
N ALA A 57 -1.55 18.65 6.51
CA ALA A 57 -2.04 17.62 7.43
C ALA A 57 -2.88 18.23 8.56
N ASP A 58 -2.48 19.38 9.10
CA ASP A 58 -3.21 20.07 10.16
C ASP A 58 -4.57 20.56 9.68
N ALA A 59 -4.65 21.10 8.45
CA ALA A 59 -5.93 21.51 7.86
C ALA A 59 -6.90 20.33 7.70
N VAL A 60 -6.40 19.18 7.23
CA VAL A 60 -7.24 17.97 7.05
C VAL A 60 -7.60 17.33 8.40
N GLN A 61 -6.73 17.38 9.41
CA GLN A 61 -7.05 16.95 10.77
C GLN A 61 -8.09 17.84 11.43
N PHE A 62 -8.00 19.16 11.24
CA PHE A 62 -8.99 20.11 11.73
C PHE A 62 -10.36 19.90 11.06
N ALA A 63 -10.35 19.47 9.79
CA ALA A 63 -11.53 18.99 9.08
C ALA A 63 -12.12 17.69 9.66
N GLY A 64 -11.41 17.00 10.55
CA GLY A 64 -11.84 15.72 11.14
C GLY A 64 -11.33 14.49 10.39
N GLY A 65 -10.35 14.65 9.51
CA GLY A 65 -9.70 13.56 8.79
C GLY A 65 -8.54 12.96 9.56
N LYS A 66 -8.38 11.64 9.50
CA LYS A 66 -7.18 10.93 9.93
C LYS A 66 -6.18 10.96 8.79
N VAL A 67 -5.05 11.64 9.00
CA VAL A 67 -3.99 11.73 8.00
C VAL A 67 -2.64 11.29 8.55
N HIS A 68 -1.75 10.91 7.66
CA HIS A 68 -0.38 10.55 7.99
C HIS A 68 0.58 11.18 6.99
N ILE A 69 1.59 11.90 7.51
CA ILE A 69 2.67 12.46 6.70
C ILE A 69 3.71 11.36 6.51
N GLN A 70 3.97 10.99 5.26
CA GLN A 70 5.03 10.06 4.91
C GLN A 70 6.17 10.84 4.25
N ASN A 71 7.41 10.48 4.58
CA ASN A 71 8.57 10.90 3.82
C ASN A 71 8.50 10.23 2.43
N SER A 72 8.37 11.02 1.37
CA SER A 72 8.46 10.59 -0.03
C SER A 72 9.93 10.37 -0.46
N GLY A 73 10.72 9.76 0.43
CA GLY A 73 11.99 9.14 0.04
C GLY A 73 11.66 7.86 -0.71
N VAL A 74 11.63 7.97 -2.05
CA VAL A 74 11.23 6.93 -3.02
C VAL A 74 9.78 6.48 -2.81
N PHE A 75 9.04 6.42 -3.91
CA PHE A 75 7.78 5.70 -3.96
C PHE A 75 8.06 4.21 -3.66
N GLU A 76 8.13 3.82 -2.38
CA GLU A 76 7.41 2.62 -2.00
C GLU A 76 5.93 3.02 -2.15
N ARG A 77 5.49 2.92 -3.41
CA ARG A 77 4.23 2.27 -3.75
C ARG A 77 4.04 1.17 -2.69
N ARG A 78 2.83 0.88 -2.27
CA ARG A 78 2.55 -0.51 -1.91
C ARG A 78 2.73 -1.37 -3.18
N GLU A 79 3.92 -1.42 -3.78
CA GLU A 79 4.56 -2.69 -3.92
C GLU A 79 4.53 -3.22 -2.50
N ARG A 80 3.63 -4.20 -2.28
CA ARG A 80 3.92 -5.20 -1.26
C ARG A 80 5.43 -5.38 -1.31
N ALA A 81 6.11 -5.41 -0.18
CA ALA A 81 7.44 -5.97 -0.11
C ALA A 81 7.35 -7.46 -0.52
N TYR A 82 7.01 -7.75 -1.78
CA TYR A 82 7.88 -8.52 -2.60
C TYR A 82 9.19 -7.71 -2.66
N ARG A 83 10.09 -7.74 -1.65
CA ARG A 83 11.21 -8.68 -1.74
C ARG A 83 10.92 -9.59 -2.90
N SER A 84 11.60 -9.48 -4.03
CA SER A 84 11.61 -10.53 -5.03
C SER A 84 11.80 -11.85 -4.29
N LEU A 85 10.71 -12.43 -3.81
CA LEU A 85 10.54 -13.83 -3.61
C LEU A 85 10.61 -14.17 -5.07
N ASP A 86 11.81 -14.58 -5.51
CA ASP A 86 11.99 -15.34 -6.72
C ASP A 86 11.16 -16.60 -6.53
N ILE A 87 9.82 -16.45 -6.51
CA ILE A 87 8.85 -17.51 -6.48
C ILE A 87 8.99 -18.05 -7.89
N PRO A 88 9.56 -19.25 -8.05
CA PRO A 88 9.71 -19.82 -9.37
C PRO A 88 8.33 -19.89 -10.02
N PRO A 89 8.21 -19.74 -11.34
CA PRO A 89 6.94 -19.93 -12.03
C PRO A 89 6.34 -21.30 -11.68
N LEU A 90 5.01 -21.45 -11.81
CA LEU A 90 4.32 -22.72 -11.47
C LEU A 90 4.90 -23.93 -12.22
N GLU A 91 5.47 -23.71 -13.39
CA GLU A 91 6.18 -24.68 -14.23
C GLU A 91 7.44 -25.26 -13.57
N ASN A 92 8.01 -24.59 -12.57
CA ASN A 92 9.18 -25.03 -11.82
C ASN A 92 8.82 -25.88 -10.61
N PHE A 93 7.53 -26.15 -10.37
CA PHE A 93 7.09 -27.09 -9.34
C PHE A 93 6.76 -28.45 -9.97
N THR A 94 7.19 -29.51 -9.30
CA THR A 94 6.83 -30.89 -9.62
C THR A 94 6.22 -31.56 -8.40
N MET A 95 5.28 -32.47 -8.62
CA MET A 95 4.71 -33.30 -7.57
C MET A 95 5.38 -34.67 -7.63
N CYS A 96 5.86 -35.16 -6.50
CA CYS A 96 6.39 -36.51 -6.41
C CYS A 96 5.27 -37.54 -6.68
N PRO A 97 5.42 -38.43 -7.68
CA PRO A 97 4.40 -39.44 -7.99
C PRO A 97 4.29 -40.52 -6.91
N GLU A 98 5.33 -40.72 -6.10
CA GLU A 98 5.36 -41.75 -5.05
C GLU A 98 4.73 -41.27 -3.74
N CYS A 99 5.09 -40.07 -3.27
CA CYS A 99 4.64 -39.56 -1.95
C CYS A 99 3.71 -38.33 -2.01
N GLY A 100 3.40 -37.82 -3.20
CA GLY A 100 2.51 -36.66 -3.40
C GLY A 100 3.09 -35.31 -2.97
N TYR A 101 4.35 -35.25 -2.52
CA TYR A 101 4.96 -34.00 -2.07
C TYR A 101 5.21 -33.03 -3.24
N LYS A 102 4.66 -31.81 -3.13
CA LYS A 102 4.89 -30.74 -4.11
C LYS A 102 6.17 -29.99 -3.75
N GLN A 103 7.11 -29.94 -4.68
CA GLN A 103 8.42 -29.34 -4.49
C GLN A 103 8.88 -28.62 -5.77
N ILE A 104 9.97 -27.87 -5.68
CA ILE A 104 10.66 -27.33 -6.86
C ILE A 104 11.29 -28.50 -7.63
N LYS A 105 11.32 -28.42 -8.97
CA LYS A 105 11.98 -29.38 -9.85
C LYS A 105 13.42 -29.61 -9.36
N ALA A 106 13.71 -30.86 -9.04
CA ALA A 106 15.00 -31.34 -8.60
C ALA A 106 15.17 -32.78 -9.13
N GLY A 107 16.40 -33.28 -9.19
CA GLY A 107 16.65 -34.66 -9.62
C GLY A 107 16.08 -35.70 -8.65
N THR A 108 15.81 -35.33 -7.39
CA THR A 108 15.27 -36.21 -6.36
C THR A 108 14.20 -35.55 -5.51
N CYS A 109 13.29 -36.36 -4.96
CA CYS A 109 12.28 -35.91 -4.02
C CYS A 109 12.93 -35.63 -2.66
N VAL A 110 12.76 -34.41 -2.15
CA VAL A 110 13.32 -34.00 -0.86
C VAL A 110 12.66 -34.71 0.33
N LYS A 111 11.46 -35.28 0.13
CA LYS A 111 10.70 -35.97 1.17
C LYS A 111 10.95 -37.48 1.20
N CYS A 112 10.98 -38.15 0.05
CA CYS A 112 11.03 -39.62 -0.02
C CYS A 112 12.25 -40.16 -0.77
N GLY A 113 13.08 -39.31 -1.37
CA GLY A 113 14.28 -39.73 -2.11
C GLY A 113 14.03 -40.22 -3.54
N PHE A 114 12.77 -40.31 -3.99
CA PHE A 114 12.42 -40.72 -5.35
C PHE A 114 13.18 -39.91 -6.41
N ILE A 115 13.85 -40.57 -7.34
CA ILE A 115 14.59 -39.93 -8.43
C ILE A 115 13.61 -39.55 -9.53
N PHE A 116 13.47 -38.26 -9.81
CA PHE A 116 12.68 -37.76 -10.93
C PHE A 116 13.46 -37.99 -12.24
N GLY A 117 13.36 -39.21 -12.79
CA GLY A 117 13.75 -39.58 -14.15
C GLY A 117 15.15 -39.15 -14.61
N ALA A 118 16.07 -40.13 -14.70
CA ALA A 118 17.36 -39.99 -15.37
C ALA A 118 17.28 -39.43 -16.80
#